data_AF-A0A6H2ENA9-F1
#
_entry.id   AF-A0A6H2ENA9-F1
#
_cell.length_a   1.000
_cell.length_b   1.000
_cell.length_c   1.000
_cell.angle_alpha   90.00
_cell.angle_beta   90.00
_cell.angle_gamma   90.00
#
_symmetry.space_group_name_H-M   'P 1'
#
loop_
_entity.id
_entity.type
_entity.pdbx_description
1 polymer ?
#
loop_
_entity_poly.entity_id
_entity_poly.type
_entity_poly.pdbx_seq_one_letter_code
_entity_poly.pdbx_strand_id
1 'polypeptide(L)'
;MSVSELISDRETFSSQVAQGAEEDLARMGIPVDTLQIKDISDKNDYIMALSAPEAQRVSRIARVATAENETQANEAEAESKRKIAEQNKDLEVYQAEMKRMTMEARAIADAAEPIERAKQEKLITLREQEVAEQKAVLKERELEASVRKPADAERYRVEVQTEARKVEAVLKAEADAEAIKKTGNAQAEASKALGLAQAEADKAQGLARAEADKAQGLAEATAMDAKAYECIDKMTVISTDGTTALTRGVTNNVSQLNEVINDLLGINLGTLTSGILQSTKLFQTEDHQAETEGHDAELSAPKTGLDEE
;
A
#
# COMPACT_ATOMS: atom_id res chain seq x y z
N MET A 1 32.42 -124.20 48.65
CA MET A 1 31.73 -123.03 48.06
C MET A 1 31.36 -122.06 49.16
N SER A 2 31.57 -120.77 48.96
CA SER A 2 31.11 -119.71 49.88
C SER A 2 29.66 -119.31 49.58
N VAL A 3 28.97 -118.69 50.55
CA VAL A 3 27.57 -118.24 50.39
C VAL A 3 27.43 -117.19 49.28
N SER A 4 28.49 -116.42 48.98
CA SER A 4 28.50 -115.42 47.90
C SER A 4 28.60 -116.05 46.50
N GLU A 5 29.42 -117.10 46.36
CA GLU A 5 29.55 -117.86 45.11
C GLU A 5 28.28 -118.66 44.82
N LEU A 6 27.61 -119.15 45.86
CA LEU A 6 26.32 -119.84 45.77
C LEU A 6 25.21 -118.97 45.13
N ILE A 7 25.23 -117.66 45.42
CA ILE A 7 24.25 -116.70 44.90
C ILE A 7 24.62 -116.24 43.48
N SER A 8 25.92 -116.09 43.21
CA SER A 8 26.40 -115.53 41.94
C SER A 8 26.50 -116.58 40.83
N ASP A 9 26.76 -117.84 41.18
CA ASP A 9 26.96 -118.95 40.25
C ASP A 9 26.07 -120.15 40.61
N ARG A 10 24.77 -119.95 40.37
CA ARG A 10 23.72 -120.94 40.63
C ARG A 10 23.84 -122.18 39.76
N GLU A 11 24.37 -122.02 38.55
CA GLU A 11 24.51 -123.09 37.57
C GLU A 11 25.51 -124.14 38.05
N THR A 12 26.68 -123.68 38.51
CA THR A 12 27.72 -124.55 39.07
C THR A 12 27.25 -125.27 40.34
N PHE A 13 26.52 -124.58 41.23
CA PHE A 13 25.96 -125.20 42.44
C PHE A 13 24.88 -126.25 42.11
N SER A 14 23.97 -125.96 41.18
CA SER A 14 22.91 -126.90 40.78
C SER A 14 23.50 -128.19 40.22
N SER A 15 24.60 -128.10 39.47
CA SER A 15 25.31 -129.26 38.93
C SER A 15 25.93 -130.15 40.02
N GLN A 16 26.58 -129.54 41.03
CA GLN A 16 27.23 -130.30 42.12
C GLN A 16 26.20 -131.00 43.03
N VAL A 17 25.08 -130.35 43.33
CA VAL A 17 24.00 -130.96 44.11
C VAL A 17 23.33 -132.09 43.34
N ALA A 18 23.10 -131.90 42.04
CA ALA A 18 22.54 -132.95 41.19
C ALA A 18 23.44 -134.20 41.19
N GLN A 19 24.75 -134.05 41.00
CA GLN A 19 25.69 -135.18 40.96
C GLN A 19 25.74 -135.96 42.28
N GLY A 20 25.78 -135.28 43.43
CA GLY A 20 25.79 -135.94 44.74
C GLY A 20 24.45 -136.59 45.11
N ALA A 21 23.34 -135.92 44.81
CA ALA A 21 22.00 -136.46 45.06
C ALA A 21 21.66 -137.62 44.12
N GLU A 22 22.13 -137.59 42.87
CA GLU A 22 21.94 -138.68 41.90
C GLU A 22 22.61 -139.97 42.40
N GLU A 23 23.82 -139.90 42.97
CA GLU A 23 24.49 -141.08 43.53
C GLU A 23 23.73 -141.70 44.71
N ASP A 24 23.25 -140.88 45.64
CA ASP A 24 22.52 -141.34 46.84
C ASP A 24 21.12 -141.85 46.49
N LEU A 25 20.39 -141.17 45.60
CA LEU A 25 19.06 -141.56 45.16
C LEU A 25 19.11 -142.80 44.24
N ALA A 26 20.17 -142.97 43.46
CA ALA A 26 20.41 -144.18 42.68
C ALA A 26 20.62 -145.41 43.58
N ARG A 27 21.34 -145.28 44.72
CA ARG A 27 21.48 -146.38 45.70
C ARG A 27 20.15 -146.77 46.35
N MET A 28 19.20 -145.85 46.43
CA MET A 28 17.84 -146.10 46.92
C MET A 28 16.88 -146.59 45.82
N GLY A 29 17.34 -146.68 44.57
CA GLY A 29 16.55 -147.15 43.43
C GLY A 29 15.55 -146.13 42.86
N ILE A 30 15.74 -144.84 43.14
CA ILE A 30 14.88 -143.76 42.66
C ILE A 30 15.60 -143.02 41.52
N PRO A 31 15.16 -143.12 40.26
CA PRO A 31 15.75 -142.37 39.15
C PRO A 31 15.33 -140.89 39.22
N VAL A 32 16.29 -139.98 39.01
CA VAL A 32 16.08 -138.53 39.02
C VAL A 32 16.21 -138.00 37.59
N ASP A 33 15.15 -137.41 37.03
CA ASP A 33 15.19 -136.86 35.66
C ASP A 33 15.78 -135.43 35.61
N THR A 34 15.35 -134.55 36.52
CA THR A 34 15.87 -133.17 36.61
C THR A 34 15.83 -132.66 38.04
N LEU A 35 16.87 -131.93 38.45
CA LEU A 35 16.95 -131.26 39.74
C LEU A 35 17.10 -129.76 39.52
N GLN A 36 16.11 -128.98 39.96
CA GLN A 36 16.11 -127.52 39.88
C GLN A 36 16.06 -126.91 41.27
N ILE A 37 16.95 -125.96 41.53
CA ILE A 37 16.87 -125.13 42.73
C ILE A 37 15.77 -124.10 42.50
N LYS A 38 14.84 -123.98 43.46
CA LYS A 38 13.73 -123.02 43.36
C LYS A 38 14.08 -121.70 44.05
N ASP A 39 14.47 -121.76 45.31
CA ASP A 39 14.79 -120.59 46.13
C ASP A 39 15.94 -120.92 47.09
N ILE A 40 16.75 -119.92 47.42
CA ILE A 40 17.84 -120.03 48.39
C ILE A 40 17.54 -119.03 49.49
N SER A 41 17.06 -119.54 50.62
CA SER A 41 16.69 -118.74 51.77
C SER A 41 17.58 -119.06 52.96
N ASP A 42 17.97 -118.03 53.69
CA ASP A 42 18.70 -118.14 54.96
C ASP A 42 17.76 -117.78 56.13
N LYS A 43 17.93 -118.46 57.28
CA LYS A 43 17.18 -118.20 58.50
C LYS A 43 17.70 -116.99 59.29
N ASN A 44 18.94 -116.55 59.03
CA ASN A 44 19.63 -115.50 59.80
C ASN A 44 19.86 -114.21 58.98
N ASP A 45 19.07 -113.99 57.93
CA ASP A 45 19.09 -112.80 57.06
C ASP A 45 20.47 -112.44 56.46
N TYR A 46 21.44 -113.36 56.41
CA TYR A 46 22.80 -113.09 55.97
C TYR A 46 22.86 -112.60 54.51
N ILE A 47 22.01 -113.17 53.64
CA ILE A 47 21.90 -112.79 52.22
C ILE A 47 21.36 -111.36 52.08
N MET A 48 20.42 -110.97 52.93
CA MET A 48 19.88 -109.62 52.95
C MET A 48 20.91 -108.62 53.49
N ALA A 49 21.64 -108.99 54.55
CA ALA A 49 22.72 -108.18 55.10
C ALA A 49 23.88 -107.97 54.09
N LEU A 50 24.19 -108.98 53.27
CA LEU A 50 25.22 -108.89 52.22
C LEU A 50 24.78 -108.03 51.02
N SER A 51 23.48 -108.01 50.68
CA SER A 51 22.94 -107.23 49.56
C SER A 51 22.61 -105.78 49.93
N ALA A 52 22.45 -105.47 51.22
CA ALA A 52 22.10 -104.13 51.70
C ALA A 52 23.07 -103.01 51.23
N PRO A 53 24.41 -103.18 51.24
CA PRO A 53 25.34 -102.15 50.76
C PRO A 53 25.21 -101.84 49.26
N GLU A 54 25.04 -102.88 48.44
CA GLU A 54 24.89 -102.72 46.99
C GLU A 54 23.54 -102.08 46.62
N ALA A 55 22.46 -102.44 47.31
CA ALA A 55 21.17 -101.79 47.15
C ALA A 55 21.24 -100.28 47.47
N GLN A 56 21.95 -99.90 48.53
CA GLN A 56 22.19 -98.50 48.88
C GLN A 56 23.07 -97.78 47.85
N ARG A 57 24.05 -98.47 47.27
CA ARG A 57 24.90 -97.92 46.19
C ARG A 57 24.08 -97.62 44.95
N VAL A 58 23.25 -98.57 44.50
CA VAL A 58 22.36 -98.38 43.34
C VAL A 58 21.35 -97.27 43.61
N SER A 59 20.74 -97.22 44.81
CA SER A 59 19.82 -96.15 45.20
C SER A 59 20.49 -94.78 45.18
N ARG A 60 21.73 -94.67 45.69
CA ARG A 60 22.50 -93.42 45.64
C ARG A 60 22.77 -92.98 44.20
N ILE A 61 23.20 -93.90 43.34
CA ILE A 61 23.47 -93.60 41.92
C ILE A 61 22.18 -93.13 41.25
N ALA A 62 21.05 -93.82 41.48
CA ALA A 62 19.76 -93.41 40.94
C ALA A 62 19.36 -92.00 41.43
N ARG A 63 19.51 -91.72 42.74
CA ARG A 63 19.18 -90.40 43.31
C ARG A 63 20.07 -89.29 42.76
N VAL A 64 21.37 -89.55 42.58
CA VAL A 64 22.30 -88.59 41.98
C VAL A 64 21.93 -88.34 40.53
N ALA A 65 21.67 -89.40 39.75
CA ALA A 65 21.24 -89.27 38.37
C ALA A 65 19.92 -88.50 38.24
N THR A 66 18.93 -88.74 39.12
CA THR A 66 17.69 -87.96 39.15
C THR A 66 17.96 -86.49 39.46
N ALA A 67 18.77 -86.21 40.49
CA ALA A 67 19.11 -84.84 40.86
C ALA A 67 19.86 -84.10 39.74
N GLU A 68 20.82 -84.75 39.08
CA GLU A 68 21.55 -84.18 37.95
C GLU A 68 20.62 -83.87 36.78
N ASN A 69 19.73 -84.80 36.41
CA ASN A 69 18.73 -84.59 35.37
C ASN A 69 17.77 -83.43 35.73
N GLU A 70 17.32 -83.34 36.98
CA GLU A 70 16.48 -82.24 37.46
C GLU A 70 17.21 -80.91 37.41
N THR A 71 18.49 -80.85 37.84
CA THR A 71 19.28 -79.63 37.73
C THR A 71 19.46 -79.18 36.28
N GLN A 72 19.78 -80.11 35.38
CA GLN A 72 19.95 -79.80 33.96
C GLN A 72 18.64 -79.32 33.32
N ALA A 73 17.51 -79.97 33.65
CA ALA A 73 16.20 -79.53 33.18
C ALA A 73 15.85 -78.12 33.69
N ASN A 74 16.08 -77.86 34.98
CA ASN A 74 15.83 -76.56 35.61
C ASN A 74 16.74 -75.46 35.04
N GLU A 75 18.01 -75.76 34.77
CA GLU A 75 18.95 -74.82 34.13
C GLU A 75 18.52 -74.47 32.71
N ALA A 76 18.16 -75.47 31.90
CA ALA A 76 17.67 -75.25 30.54
C ALA A 76 16.36 -74.42 30.54
N GLU A 77 15.45 -74.69 31.47
CA GLU A 77 14.24 -73.88 31.64
C GLU A 77 14.55 -72.44 32.07
N ALA A 78 15.47 -72.25 33.01
CA ALA A 78 15.86 -70.93 33.50
C ALA A 78 16.53 -70.09 32.40
N GLU A 79 17.40 -70.71 31.61
CA GLU A 79 18.03 -70.05 30.45
C GLU A 79 16.99 -69.67 29.39
N SER A 80 16.06 -70.58 29.09
CA SER A 80 14.95 -70.30 28.16
C SER A 80 14.08 -69.13 28.64
N LYS A 81 13.66 -69.15 29.92
CA LYS A 81 12.90 -68.05 30.54
C LYS A 81 13.68 -66.74 30.51
N ARG A 82 15.00 -66.77 30.74
CA ARG A 82 15.86 -65.59 30.65
C ARG A 82 15.91 -65.02 29.22
N LYS A 83 16.08 -65.86 28.20
CA LYS A 83 16.07 -65.44 26.79
C LYS A 83 14.72 -64.83 26.40
N ILE A 84 13.62 -65.43 26.82
CA ILE A 84 12.27 -64.89 26.57
C ILE A 84 12.11 -63.53 27.24
N ALA A 85 12.54 -63.39 28.50
CA ALA A 85 12.47 -62.12 29.22
C ALA A 85 13.33 -61.03 28.57
N GLU A 86 14.53 -61.37 28.09
CA GLU A 86 15.42 -60.46 27.38
C GLU A 86 14.81 -60.00 26.05
N GLN A 87 14.29 -60.94 25.24
CA GLN A 87 13.58 -60.61 24.00
C GLN A 87 12.36 -59.72 24.24
N ASN A 88 11.58 -59.99 25.29
CA ASN A 88 10.42 -59.16 25.65
C ASN A 88 10.85 -57.76 26.08
N LYS A 89 11.91 -57.65 26.88
CA LYS A 89 12.48 -56.35 27.28
C LYS A 89 12.96 -55.58 26.05
N ASP A 90 13.69 -56.23 25.13
CA ASP A 90 14.19 -55.58 23.92
C ASP A 90 13.06 -55.12 23.01
N LEU A 91 11.99 -55.92 22.88
CA LEU A 91 10.78 -55.55 22.16
C LEU A 91 10.10 -54.32 22.79
N GLU A 92 10.00 -54.27 24.12
CA GLU A 92 9.40 -53.14 24.84
C GLU A 92 10.22 -51.86 24.67
N VAL A 93 11.55 -51.95 24.78
CA VAL A 93 12.46 -50.82 24.54
C VAL A 93 12.33 -50.33 23.10
N TYR A 94 12.31 -51.23 22.12
CA TYR A 94 12.13 -50.88 20.71
C TYR A 94 10.78 -50.18 20.47
N GLN A 95 9.69 -50.69 21.04
CA GLN A 95 8.38 -50.06 20.94
C GLN A 95 8.34 -48.68 21.60
N ALA A 96 8.98 -48.51 22.77
CA ALA A 96 9.07 -47.22 23.45
C ALA A 96 9.86 -46.20 22.62
N GLU A 97 10.96 -46.63 21.99
CA GLU A 97 11.74 -45.77 21.11
C GLU A 97 10.97 -45.35 19.86
N MET A 98 10.27 -46.28 19.20
CA MET A 98 9.40 -45.95 18.06
C MET A 98 8.27 -45.00 18.44
N LYS A 99 7.67 -45.17 19.63
CA LYS A 99 6.67 -44.25 20.17
C LYS A 99 7.27 -42.86 20.40
N ARG A 100 8.47 -42.77 20.98
CA ARG A 100 9.19 -41.51 21.18
C ARG A 100 9.44 -40.80 19.84
N MET A 101 9.98 -41.51 18.86
CA MET A 101 10.22 -40.95 17.51
C MET A 101 8.93 -40.49 16.84
N THR A 102 7.84 -41.26 16.98
CA THR A 102 6.53 -40.89 16.44
C THR A 102 5.97 -39.65 17.12
N MET A 103 6.08 -39.56 18.45
CA MET A 103 5.66 -38.38 19.22
C MET A 103 6.48 -37.15 18.88
N GLU A 104 7.79 -37.30 18.68
CA GLU A 104 8.67 -36.22 18.25
C GLU A 104 8.31 -35.73 16.85
N ALA A 105 8.18 -36.63 15.88
CA ALA A 105 7.76 -36.29 14.52
C ALA A 105 6.38 -35.61 14.51
N ARG A 106 5.44 -36.12 15.32
CA ARG A 106 4.12 -35.51 15.49
C ARG A 106 4.19 -34.14 16.14
N ALA A 107 4.99 -33.95 17.19
CA ALA A 107 5.17 -32.65 17.83
C ALA A 107 5.77 -31.62 16.86
N ILE A 108 6.70 -32.03 16.01
CA ILE A 108 7.27 -31.18 14.95
C ILE A 108 6.19 -30.83 13.92
N ALA A 109 5.39 -31.79 13.47
CA ALA A 109 4.30 -31.55 12.52
C ALA A 109 3.22 -30.63 13.11
N ASP A 110 2.79 -30.87 14.35
CA ASP A 110 1.81 -30.07 15.08
C ASP A 110 2.34 -28.65 15.35
N ALA A 111 3.65 -28.48 15.57
CA ALA A 111 4.28 -27.17 15.70
C ALA A 111 4.46 -26.45 14.35
N ALA A 112 4.61 -27.20 13.24
CA ALA A 112 4.72 -26.63 11.90
C ALA A 112 3.38 -26.10 11.38
N GLU A 113 2.25 -26.73 11.74
CA GLU A 113 0.91 -26.32 11.29
C GLU A 113 0.55 -24.85 11.63
N PRO A 114 0.69 -24.34 12.88
CA PRO A 114 0.40 -22.94 13.19
C PRO A 114 1.38 -21.98 12.50
N ILE A 115 2.64 -22.39 12.31
CA ILE A 115 3.64 -21.57 11.60
C ILE A 115 3.22 -21.44 10.13
N GLU A 116 2.81 -22.53 9.50
CA GLU A 116 2.39 -22.52 8.10
C GLU A 116 1.07 -21.76 7.91
N ARG A 117 0.10 -21.93 8.83
CA ARG A 117 -1.11 -21.11 8.86
C ARG A 117 -0.79 -19.62 8.99
N ALA A 118 0.11 -19.24 9.91
CA ALA A 118 0.53 -17.85 10.07
C ALA A 118 1.21 -17.28 8.81
N LYS A 119 2.01 -18.08 8.09
CA LYS A 119 2.57 -17.66 6.79
C LYS A 119 1.50 -17.46 5.73
N GLN A 120 0.53 -18.38 5.64
CA GLN A 120 -0.59 -18.27 4.71
C GLN A 120 -1.46 -17.05 5.01
N GLU A 121 -1.81 -16.82 6.28
CA GLU A 121 -2.54 -15.63 6.73
C GLU A 121 -1.77 -14.35 6.36
N LYS A 122 -0.46 -14.29 6.65
CA LYS A 122 0.37 -13.15 6.24
C LYS A 122 0.33 -12.91 4.73
N LEU A 123 0.39 -13.97 3.92
CA LEU A 123 0.32 -13.86 2.46
C LEU A 123 -1.05 -13.35 1.99
N ILE A 124 -2.13 -13.82 2.61
CA ILE A 124 -3.49 -13.36 2.32
C ILE A 124 -3.62 -11.88 2.69
N THR A 125 -3.19 -11.46 3.88
CA THR A 125 -3.25 -10.05 4.28
C THR A 125 -2.46 -9.15 3.34
N LEU A 126 -1.26 -9.57 2.89
CA LEU A 126 -0.48 -8.81 1.91
C LEU A 126 -1.21 -8.70 0.57
N ARG A 127 -1.80 -9.81 0.07
CA ARG A 127 -2.63 -9.81 -1.14
C ARG A 127 -3.86 -8.91 -0.99
N GLU A 128 -4.52 -8.93 0.16
CA GLU A 128 -5.66 -8.08 0.46
C GLU A 128 -5.28 -6.60 0.49
N GLN A 129 -4.12 -6.26 1.06
CA GLN A 129 -3.56 -4.90 1.03
C GLN A 129 -3.30 -4.44 -0.41
N GLU A 130 -2.65 -5.27 -1.23
CA GLU A 130 -2.38 -4.98 -2.64
C GLU A 130 -3.70 -4.75 -3.42
N VAL A 131 -4.70 -5.60 -3.20
CA VAL A 131 -6.03 -5.43 -3.81
C VAL A 131 -6.71 -4.15 -3.31
N ALA A 132 -6.57 -3.79 -2.04
CA ALA A 132 -7.12 -2.56 -1.49
C ALA A 132 -6.44 -1.31 -2.09
N GLU A 133 -5.12 -1.33 -2.27
CA GLU A 133 -4.36 -0.27 -2.94
C GLU A 133 -4.78 -0.13 -4.41
N GLN A 134 -4.86 -1.24 -5.15
CA GLN A 134 -5.34 -1.21 -6.53
C GLN A 134 -6.76 -0.65 -6.63
N LYS A 135 -7.65 -1.02 -5.71
CA LYS A 135 -9.01 -0.45 -5.63
C LYS A 135 -8.99 1.05 -5.32
N ALA A 136 -8.12 1.51 -4.42
CA ALA A 136 -7.97 2.93 -4.11
C ALA A 136 -7.49 3.73 -5.33
N VAL A 137 -6.49 3.22 -6.05
CA VAL A 137 -5.98 3.83 -7.29
C VAL A 137 -7.05 3.86 -8.38
N LEU A 138 -7.79 2.76 -8.57
CA LEU A 138 -8.91 2.74 -9.50
C LEU A 138 -9.97 3.77 -9.09
N LYS A 139 -10.27 3.88 -7.80
CA LYS A 139 -11.24 4.85 -7.30
C LYS A 139 -10.80 6.29 -7.49
N GLU A 140 -9.52 6.57 -7.28
CA GLU A 140 -8.94 7.89 -7.54
C GLU A 140 -9.05 8.26 -9.02
N ARG A 141 -8.70 7.33 -9.93
CA ARG A 141 -8.85 7.53 -11.38
C ARG A 141 -10.30 7.74 -11.80
N GLU A 142 -11.25 6.99 -11.20
CA GLU A 142 -12.68 7.21 -11.42
C GLU A 142 -13.12 8.59 -10.97
N LEU A 143 -12.72 9.04 -9.77
CA LEU A 143 -13.07 10.36 -9.23
C LEU A 143 -12.43 11.48 -10.04
N GLU A 144 -11.20 11.29 -10.50
CA GLU A 144 -10.52 12.22 -11.39
C GLU A 144 -11.28 12.36 -12.72
N ALA A 145 -11.67 11.23 -13.32
CA ALA A 145 -12.41 11.22 -14.58
C ALA A 145 -13.84 11.76 -14.45
N SER A 146 -14.54 11.44 -13.36
CA SER A 146 -15.97 11.75 -13.18
C SER A 146 -16.25 13.08 -12.49
N VAL A 147 -15.37 13.54 -11.59
CA VAL A 147 -15.58 14.75 -10.80
C VAL A 147 -14.62 15.85 -11.22
N ARG A 148 -13.30 15.59 -11.21
CA ARG A 148 -12.31 16.65 -11.49
C ARG A 148 -12.37 17.12 -12.93
N LYS A 149 -12.34 16.21 -13.92
CA LYS A 149 -12.34 16.61 -15.33
C LYS A 149 -13.57 17.44 -15.72
N PRO A 150 -14.82 17.07 -15.34
CA PRO A 150 -15.98 17.92 -15.60
C PRO A 150 -15.95 19.23 -14.83
N ALA A 151 -15.46 19.24 -13.58
CA ALA A 151 -15.33 20.46 -12.80
C ALA A 151 -14.31 21.43 -13.42
N ASP A 152 -13.16 20.92 -13.89
CA ASP A 152 -12.15 21.72 -14.58
C ASP A 152 -12.65 22.22 -15.93
N ALA A 153 -13.39 21.39 -16.69
CA ALA A 153 -14.05 21.81 -17.93
C ALA A 153 -15.09 22.92 -17.68
N GLU A 154 -15.91 22.81 -16.63
CA GLU A 154 -16.90 23.83 -16.28
C GLU A 154 -16.24 25.12 -15.78
N ARG A 155 -15.20 25.02 -14.95
CA ARG A 155 -14.40 26.18 -14.55
C ARG A 155 -13.85 26.91 -15.76
N TYR A 156 -13.24 26.18 -16.70
CA TYR A 156 -12.73 26.75 -17.94
C TYR A 156 -13.83 27.41 -18.78
N ARG A 157 -15.00 26.75 -18.91
CA ARG A 157 -16.16 27.31 -19.61
C ARG A 157 -16.64 28.63 -19.00
N VAL A 158 -16.73 28.70 -17.67
CA VAL A 158 -17.14 29.91 -16.95
C VAL A 158 -16.09 31.01 -17.07
N GLU A 159 -14.81 30.68 -16.97
CA GLU A 159 -13.70 31.64 -17.13
C GLU A 159 -13.72 32.26 -18.53
N VAL A 160 -13.81 31.42 -19.58
CA VAL A 160 -13.91 31.88 -20.98
C VAL A 160 -15.18 32.70 -21.20
N GLN A 161 -16.33 32.28 -20.65
CA GLN A 161 -17.58 33.04 -20.79
C GLN A 161 -17.51 34.39 -20.06
N THR A 162 -16.89 34.42 -18.88
CA THR A 162 -16.73 35.65 -18.10
C THR A 162 -15.78 36.60 -18.81
N GLU A 163 -14.68 36.09 -19.35
CA GLU A 163 -13.72 36.89 -20.11
C GLU A 163 -14.35 37.42 -21.41
N ALA A 164 -15.10 36.59 -22.13
CA ALA A 164 -15.87 37.03 -23.30
C ALA A 164 -16.86 38.16 -22.93
N ARG A 165 -17.57 38.05 -21.80
CA ARG A 165 -18.48 39.11 -21.31
C ARG A 165 -17.74 40.38 -20.91
N LYS A 166 -16.56 40.29 -20.29
CA LYS A 166 -15.74 41.46 -19.98
C LYS A 166 -15.30 42.16 -21.26
N VAL A 167 -14.77 41.41 -22.22
CA VAL A 167 -14.34 41.94 -23.51
C VAL A 167 -15.51 42.59 -24.25
N GLU A 168 -16.68 41.94 -24.28
CA GLU A 168 -17.90 42.50 -24.86
C GLU A 168 -18.33 43.80 -24.15
N ALA A 169 -18.29 43.83 -22.82
CA ALA A 169 -18.65 45.02 -22.05
C ALA A 169 -17.66 46.18 -22.27
N VAL A 170 -16.36 45.89 -22.36
CA VAL A 170 -15.32 46.89 -22.68
C VAL A 170 -15.50 47.42 -24.10
N LEU A 171 -15.63 46.54 -25.10
CA LEU A 171 -15.86 46.94 -26.49
C LEU A 171 -17.15 47.77 -26.63
N LYS A 172 -18.22 47.41 -25.92
CA LYS A 172 -19.46 48.18 -25.92
C LYS A 172 -19.28 49.54 -25.26
N ALA A 173 -18.60 49.61 -24.11
CA ALA A 173 -18.31 50.87 -23.44
C ALA A 173 -17.41 51.78 -24.29
N GLU A 174 -16.43 51.23 -25.00
CA GLU A 174 -15.59 51.96 -25.95
C GLU A 174 -16.39 52.45 -27.16
N ALA A 175 -17.26 51.60 -27.72
CA ALA A 175 -18.14 51.98 -28.83
C ALA A 175 -19.12 53.09 -28.42
N ASP A 176 -19.72 53.00 -27.23
CA ASP A 176 -20.61 54.03 -26.69
C ASP A 176 -19.83 55.34 -26.43
N ALA A 177 -18.61 55.25 -25.87
CA ALA A 177 -17.75 56.41 -25.67
C ALA A 177 -17.33 57.07 -26.99
N GLU A 178 -17.03 56.28 -28.02
CA GLU A 178 -16.69 56.79 -29.36
C GLU A 178 -17.92 57.42 -30.03
N ALA A 179 -19.10 56.82 -29.90
CA ALA A 179 -20.36 57.40 -30.39
C ALA A 179 -20.68 58.74 -29.71
N ILE A 180 -20.52 58.83 -28.38
CA ILE A 180 -20.68 60.08 -27.62
C ILE A 180 -19.65 61.12 -28.08
N LYS A 181 -18.38 60.73 -28.28
CA LYS A 181 -17.36 61.65 -28.81
C LYS A 181 -17.71 62.16 -30.21
N LYS A 182 -18.12 61.29 -31.13
CA LYS A 182 -18.50 61.68 -32.50
C LYS A 182 -19.72 62.59 -32.50
N THR A 183 -20.75 62.27 -31.72
CA THR A 183 -21.95 63.11 -31.59
C THR A 183 -21.65 64.44 -30.90
N GLY A 184 -20.85 64.44 -29.84
CA GLY A 184 -20.40 65.65 -29.16
C GLY A 184 -19.56 66.56 -30.07
N ASN A 185 -18.66 65.99 -30.87
CA ASN A 185 -17.89 66.75 -31.88
C ASN A 185 -18.81 67.33 -32.96
N ALA A 186 -19.74 66.53 -33.48
CA ALA A 186 -20.72 67.00 -34.46
C ALA A 186 -21.61 68.12 -33.91
N GLN A 187 -22.04 68.02 -32.65
CA GLN A 187 -22.79 69.07 -31.96
C GLN A 187 -21.94 70.33 -31.74
N ALA A 188 -20.68 70.18 -31.32
CA ALA A 188 -19.76 71.30 -31.14
C ALA A 188 -19.49 72.03 -32.47
N GLU A 189 -19.29 71.28 -33.56
CA GLU A 189 -19.16 71.83 -34.91
C GLU A 189 -20.43 72.53 -35.37
N ALA A 190 -21.60 71.92 -35.17
CA ALA A 190 -22.89 72.53 -35.50
C ALA A 190 -23.14 73.81 -34.69
N SER A 191 -22.89 73.81 -33.39
CA SER A 191 -22.99 74.99 -32.53
C SER A 191 -21.98 76.07 -32.92
N LYS A 192 -20.75 75.71 -33.32
CA LYS A 192 -19.75 76.66 -33.82
C LYS A 192 -20.19 77.27 -35.15
N ALA A 193 -20.72 76.47 -36.07
CA ALA A 193 -21.25 76.95 -37.35
C ALA A 193 -22.46 77.88 -37.15
N LEU A 194 -23.39 77.52 -36.26
CA LEU A 194 -24.52 78.38 -35.88
C LEU A 194 -24.06 79.66 -35.19
N GLY A 195 -23.09 79.57 -34.27
CA GLY A 195 -22.51 80.73 -33.59
C GLY A 195 -21.81 81.70 -34.54
N LEU A 196 -21.07 81.18 -35.54
CA LEU A 196 -20.48 81.98 -36.61
C LEU A 196 -21.56 82.60 -37.51
N ALA A 197 -22.57 81.84 -37.91
CA ALA A 197 -23.69 82.33 -38.71
C ALA A 197 -24.47 83.42 -37.97
N GLN A 198 -24.69 83.27 -36.67
CA GLN A 198 -25.34 84.28 -35.84
C GLN A 198 -24.44 85.51 -35.67
N ALA A 199 -23.14 85.34 -35.44
CA ALA A 199 -22.20 86.46 -35.34
C ALA A 199 -22.10 87.25 -36.67
N GLU A 200 -22.15 86.56 -37.82
CA GLU A 200 -22.22 87.19 -39.14
C GLU A 200 -23.57 87.90 -39.35
N ALA A 201 -24.67 87.29 -38.95
CA ALA A 201 -26.00 87.89 -39.01
C ALA A 201 -26.11 89.13 -38.12
N ASP A 202 -25.62 89.08 -36.88
CA ASP A 202 -25.58 90.19 -35.94
C ASP A 202 -24.65 91.30 -36.43
N LYS A 203 -23.52 90.96 -37.07
CA LYS A 203 -22.64 91.94 -37.70
C LYS A 203 -23.32 92.62 -38.89
N ALA A 204 -24.03 91.87 -39.73
CA ALA A 204 -24.80 92.42 -40.84
C ALA A 204 -25.95 93.31 -40.35
N GLN A 205 -26.69 92.90 -39.32
CA GLN A 205 -27.73 93.71 -38.68
C GLN A 205 -27.16 94.92 -37.96
N GLY A 206 -26.00 94.79 -37.31
CA GLY A 206 -25.30 95.88 -36.65
C GLY A 206 -24.80 96.93 -37.64
N LEU A 207 -24.28 96.51 -38.80
CA LEU A 207 -23.94 97.40 -39.90
C LEU A 207 -25.19 98.06 -40.49
N ALA A 208 -26.26 97.30 -40.72
CA ALA A 208 -27.52 97.84 -41.22
C ALA A 208 -28.16 98.85 -40.25
N ARG A 209 -28.11 98.59 -38.93
CA ARG A 209 -28.54 99.54 -37.89
C ARG A 209 -27.61 100.74 -37.83
N ALA A 210 -26.30 100.56 -37.90
CA ALA A 210 -25.36 101.68 -37.94
C ALA A 210 -25.54 102.56 -39.18
N GLU A 211 -25.90 101.98 -40.33
CA GLU A 211 -26.27 102.72 -41.55
C GLU A 211 -27.63 103.41 -41.40
N ALA A 212 -28.62 102.74 -40.81
CA ALA A 212 -29.93 103.33 -40.51
C ALA A 212 -29.83 104.49 -39.48
N ASP A 213 -29.03 104.32 -38.42
CA ASP A 213 -28.76 105.34 -37.41
C ASP A 213 -27.95 106.50 -38.00
N LYS A 214 -27.03 106.25 -38.95
CA LYS A 214 -26.38 107.32 -39.72
C LYS A 214 -27.37 108.07 -40.60
N ALA A 215 -28.31 107.37 -41.24
CA ALA A 215 -29.34 107.99 -42.07
C ALA A 215 -30.34 108.80 -41.21
N GLN A 216 -30.72 108.29 -40.04
CA GLN A 216 -31.59 109.00 -39.09
C GLN A 216 -30.87 110.14 -38.39
N GLY A 217 -29.59 109.98 -38.04
CA GLY A 217 -28.76 111.06 -37.51
C GLY A 217 -28.51 112.18 -38.52
N LEU A 218 -28.39 111.86 -39.81
CA LEU A 218 -28.37 112.86 -40.89
C LEU A 218 -29.74 113.52 -41.07
N ALA A 219 -30.84 112.77 -40.96
CA ALA A 219 -32.20 113.31 -41.02
C ALA A 219 -32.52 114.22 -39.82
N GLU A 220 -32.14 113.83 -38.61
CA GLU A 220 -32.28 114.62 -37.39
C GLU A 220 -31.32 115.82 -37.37
N ALA A 221 -30.11 115.71 -37.92
CA ALA A 221 -29.24 116.85 -38.15
C ALA A 221 -29.87 117.86 -39.12
N THR A 222 -30.46 117.38 -40.23
CA THR A 222 -31.18 118.28 -41.17
C THR A 222 -32.48 118.84 -40.58
N ALA A 223 -33.14 118.13 -39.65
CA ALA A 223 -34.33 118.61 -38.95
C ALA A 223 -34.01 119.55 -37.77
N MET A 224 -32.84 119.41 -37.14
CA MET A 224 -32.31 120.35 -36.16
C MET A 224 -31.78 121.62 -36.84
N ASP A 225 -31.13 121.52 -38.01
CA ASP A 225 -30.72 122.69 -38.80
C ASP A 225 -31.93 123.46 -39.36
N ALA A 226 -33.04 122.78 -39.70
CA ALA A 226 -34.28 123.45 -40.10
C ALA A 226 -35.04 124.12 -38.94
N LYS A 227 -34.87 123.64 -37.70
CA LYS A 227 -35.43 124.26 -36.48
C LYS A 227 -34.52 125.32 -35.85
N ALA A 228 -33.29 125.47 -36.33
CA ALA A 228 -32.30 126.40 -35.79
C ALA A 228 -32.35 127.83 -36.36
N TYR A 229 -33.35 128.17 -37.20
CA TYR A 229 -33.56 129.55 -37.69
C TYR A 229 -34.79 130.29 -37.11
N GLU A 230 -35.58 129.68 -36.22
CA GLU A 230 -36.81 130.34 -35.70
C GLU A 230 -36.78 130.67 -34.18
N CYS A 231 -35.72 130.29 -33.45
CA CYS A 231 -35.60 130.60 -32.02
C CYS A 231 -34.21 131.13 -31.66
N ILE A 232 -33.94 132.40 -31.99
CA ILE A 232 -32.97 133.22 -31.25
C ILE A 232 -33.78 134.07 -30.26
N ASP A 233 -33.86 133.66 -29.00
CA ASP A 233 -34.15 134.58 -27.88
C ASP A 233 -33.92 133.91 -26.52
N LYS A 234 -32.64 133.79 -26.14
CA LYS A 234 -32.07 134.00 -24.78
C LYS A 234 -30.75 133.26 -24.62
N MET A 235 -29.70 134.07 -24.74
CA MET A 235 -28.37 133.80 -24.25
C MET A 235 -28.38 133.94 -22.71
N THR A 236 -28.20 132.83 -21.98
CA THR A 236 -27.79 132.85 -20.57
C THR A 236 -26.63 131.90 -20.36
N VAL A 237 -25.50 132.52 -20.06
CA VAL A 237 -24.23 131.92 -19.67
C VAL A 237 -24.37 131.36 -18.26
N ILE A 238 -24.19 130.05 -18.09
CA ILE A 238 -23.61 129.48 -16.88
C ILE A 238 -22.53 128.51 -17.34
N SER A 239 -21.30 129.01 -17.39
CA SER A 239 -20.12 128.15 -17.30
C SER A 239 -20.05 127.59 -15.89
N THR A 240 -19.79 126.29 -15.73
CA THR A 240 -18.77 125.74 -14.82
C THR A 240 -18.55 124.28 -15.20
N ASP A 241 -17.33 124.01 -15.65
CA ASP A 241 -16.61 122.73 -15.71
C ASP A 241 -17.18 121.63 -16.63
N GLY A 242 -16.43 121.02 -17.54
CA GLY A 242 -14.98 120.82 -17.54
C GLY A 242 -14.73 119.42 -18.06
N THR A 243 -14.65 119.30 -19.39
CA THR A 243 -13.75 118.42 -20.14
C THR A 243 -13.57 116.95 -19.78
N THR A 244 -13.61 116.15 -20.86
CA THR A 244 -12.83 114.93 -21.12
C THR A 244 -13.43 113.59 -20.70
N ALA A 245 -13.78 112.86 -21.75
CA ALA A 245 -13.87 111.42 -21.80
C ALA A 245 -12.59 110.74 -21.27
N LEU A 246 -12.77 109.46 -20.94
CA LEU A 246 -11.80 108.42 -20.60
C LEU A 246 -11.49 108.14 -19.12
N THR A 247 -11.71 106.85 -18.79
CA THR A 247 -10.90 106.01 -17.88
C THR A 247 -11.29 105.96 -16.39
N ARG A 248 -12.11 104.96 -16.04
CA ARG A 248 -11.75 103.87 -15.09
C ARG A 248 -12.90 102.88 -14.88
N GLY A 249 -12.80 101.74 -15.56
CA GLY A 249 -13.40 100.47 -15.15
C GLY A 249 -12.27 99.45 -14.95
N VAL A 250 -11.40 99.69 -13.98
CA VAL A 250 -10.36 98.73 -13.54
C VAL A 250 -10.12 98.89 -12.04
N THR A 251 -10.77 98.04 -11.24
CA THR A 251 -10.35 97.54 -9.90
C THR A 251 -11.47 96.58 -9.48
N ASN A 252 -11.32 95.24 -9.40
CA ASN A 252 -10.20 94.42 -8.94
C ASN A 252 -10.14 93.12 -9.75
N ASN A 253 -9.05 92.88 -10.48
CA ASN A 253 -8.64 91.54 -10.87
C ASN A 253 -7.11 91.46 -10.98
N VAL A 254 -6.44 91.75 -9.86
CA VAL A 254 -5.03 91.45 -9.63
C VAL A 254 -4.92 91.05 -8.16
N SER A 255 -4.38 89.85 -7.90
CA SER A 255 -4.42 89.09 -6.64
C SER A 255 -5.70 88.27 -6.52
N GLN A 256 -5.77 86.97 -6.88
CA GLN A 256 -4.80 85.90 -6.69
C GLN A 256 -4.86 84.92 -7.87
N LEU A 257 -3.90 85.04 -8.78
CA LEU A 257 -3.68 84.15 -9.93
C LEU A 257 -2.54 83.16 -9.64
N ASN A 258 -2.36 82.76 -8.38
CA ASN A 258 -1.25 81.87 -7.96
C ASN A 258 -1.62 80.75 -6.98
N GLU A 259 -2.91 80.47 -6.75
CA GLU A 259 -3.34 79.44 -5.78
C GLU A 259 -4.45 78.52 -6.33
N VAL A 260 -4.43 78.24 -7.65
CA VAL A 260 -5.37 77.30 -8.30
C VAL A 260 -4.66 76.29 -9.22
N ILE A 261 -3.35 76.46 -9.45
CA ILE A 261 -2.58 75.52 -10.29
C ILE A 261 -1.99 74.36 -9.46
N ASN A 262 -1.97 74.44 -8.12
CA ASN A 262 -1.44 73.37 -7.25
C ASN A 262 -2.49 72.49 -6.53
N ASP A 263 -3.79 72.83 -6.57
CA ASP A 263 -4.84 72.05 -5.88
C ASP A 263 -5.80 71.29 -6.81
N LEU A 264 -5.69 71.40 -8.14
CA LEU A 264 -6.58 70.69 -9.08
C LEU A 264 -5.92 69.53 -9.84
N LEU A 265 -4.60 69.37 -9.75
CA LEU A 265 -3.89 68.18 -10.23
C LEU A 265 -3.08 67.60 -9.07
N GLY A 266 -3.81 67.00 -8.12
CA GLY A 266 -3.30 66.32 -6.93
C GLY A 266 -2.51 65.05 -7.24
N ILE A 267 -1.44 65.14 -8.04
CA ILE A 267 -0.49 64.06 -8.28
C ILE A 267 0.92 64.61 -8.08
N ASN A 268 1.50 64.29 -6.93
CA ASN A 268 2.92 64.48 -6.66
C ASN A 268 3.73 63.51 -7.55
N LEU A 269 4.38 64.03 -8.59
CA LEU A 269 5.28 63.26 -9.47
C LEU A 269 6.51 62.69 -8.73
N GLY A 270 6.80 63.19 -7.51
CA GLY A 270 7.90 62.71 -6.66
C GLY A 270 7.62 61.40 -5.91
N THR A 271 6.37 60.95 -5.83
CA THR A 271 6.00 59.69 -5.15
C THR A 271 5.67 58.55 -6.12
N LEU A 272 5.59 58.82 -7.43
CA LEU A 272 5.30 57.83 -8.47
C LEU A 272 6.55 57.09 -8.99
N THR A 273 7.75 57.62 -8.75
CA THR A 273 9.02 57.00 -9.16
C THR A 273 9.60 56.00 -8.15
N SER A 274 8.98 55.85 -6.97
CA SER A 274 9.35 54.80 -6.01
C SER A 274 8.36 53.62 -5.97
N GLY A 275 7.28 53.66 -6.76
CA GLY A 275 6.25 52.61 -6.86
C GLY A 275 6.35 51.73 -8.12
N ILE A 276 7.09 52.14 -9.14
CA ILE A 276 7.39 51.35 -10.36
C ILE A 276 8.76 50.66 -10.20
N LEU A 277 8.98 50.08 -9.02
CA LEU A 277 10.16 49.29 -8.67
C LEU A 277 9.75 48.15 -7.71
N GLN A 278 8.60 47.56 -7.99
CA GLN A 278 8.32 46.18 -7.62
C GLN A 278 8.01 45.39 -8.89
N SER A 279 8.13 44.08 -8.79
CA SER A 279 7.70 43.07 -9.77
C SER A 279 8.55 42.90 -11.03
N THR A 280 9.82 42.49 -10.85
CA THR A 280 10.51 41.63 -11.82
C THR A 280 10.85 40.29 -11.18
N LYS A 281 9.82 39.53 -10.79
CA LYS A 281 9.94 38.08 -10.60
C LYS A 281 8.62 37.42 -10.97
N LEU A 282 8.77 36.40 -11.81
CA LEU A 282 7.89 35.26 -12.07
C LEU A 282 7.00 35.33 -13.32
N PHE A 283 7.30 34.37 -14.21
CA PHE A 283 6.55 33.81 -15.33
C PHE A 283 6.57 34.54 -16.68
N GLN A 284 7.50 34.10 -17.54
CA GLN A 284 7.11 33.44 -18.79
C GLN A 284 8.24 32.52 -19.32
N THR A 285 7.79 31.33 -19.70
CA THR A 285 8.43 30.25 -20.44
C THR A 285 8.56 30.56 -21.94
N GLU A 286 9.29 29.68 -22.63
CA GLU A 286 9.55 29.56 -24.08
C GLU A 286 10.88 30.28 -24.47
N ASP A 287 11.89 29.58 -24.99
CA ASP A 287 11.79 28.85 -26.24
C ASP A 287 12.96 27.88 -26.49
N HIS A 288 12.68 26.97 -27.43
CA HIS A 288 13.52 25.89 -27.92
C HIS A 288 14.72 26.35 -28.77
N GLN A 289 15.88 25.71 -28.55
CA GLN A 289 16.92 25.46 -29.57
C GLN A 289 17.44 24.04 -29.30
N ALA A 290 17.10 23.02 -30.10
CA ALA A 290 17.68 22.68 -31.40
C ALA A 290 19.17 22.31 -31.32
N GLU A 291 19.44 21.05 -30.95
CA GLU A 291 20.66 20.34 -31.34
C GLU A 291 20.28 19.01 -31.99
N THR A 292 20.64 18.93 -33.27
CA THR A 292 20.75 17.76 -34.13
C THR A 292 22.10 17.08 -33.93
N GLU A 293 22.14 15.73 -33.95
CA GLU A 293 23.08 14.87 -34.69
C GLU A 293 23.35 13.49 -34.02
N GLY A 294 23.49 12.46 -34.86
CA GLY A 294 23.93 11.08 -34.53
C GLY A 294 22.79 10.08 -34.40
N HIS A 295 22.23 9.48 -35.46
CA HIS A 295 22.81 8.50 -36.40
C HIS A 295 23.51 7.32 -35.71
N ASP A 296 22.81 6.18 -35.65
CA ASP A 296 23.28 4.79 -35.90
C ASP A 296 22.08 3.86 -35.59
N ALA A 297 21.30 3.43 -36.58
CA ALA A 297 21.52 2.26 -37.42
C ALA A 297 21.51 0.93 -36.64
N GLU A 298 20.35 0.27 -36.55
CA GLU A 298 20.26 -1.16 -36.86
C GLU A 298 18.80 -1.59 -37.11
N LEU A 299 18.55 -1.96 -38.36
CA LEU A 299 17.33 -2.59 -38.86
C LEU A 299 17.75 -4.00 -39.32
N SER A 300 17.21 -5.06 -38.72
CA SER A 300 17.26 -6.40 -39.34
C SER A 300 16.18 -7.35 -38.80
N ALA A 301 15.11 -7.44 -39.59
CA ALA A 301 14.20 -8.55 -39.89
C ALA A 301 13.80 -9.63 -38.84
N PRO A 302 12.50 -9.99 -38.75
CA PRO A 302 12.06 -11.26 -38.17
C PRO A 302 12.20 -12.40 -39.18
N LYS A 303 12.90 -13.48 -38.81
CA LYS A 303 12.89 -14.75 -39.56
C LYS A 303 11.95 -15.77 -38.91
N THR A 304 11.10 -16.30 -39.77
CA THR A 304 10.28 -17.50 -39.69
C THR A 304 11.07 -18.80 -39.48
N GLY A 305 10.45 -19.74 -38.76
CA GLY A 305 10.77 -21.18 -38.65
C GLY A 305 10.06 -21.72 -37.38
N LEU A 306 8.97 -22.49 -37.41
CA LEU A 306 8.80 -23.87 -37.89
C LEU A 306 9.96 -24.78 -37.45
N ASP A 307 9.68 -25.62 -36.45
CA ASP A 307 10.16 -26.99 -36.16
C ASP A 307 9.55 -27.36 -34.77
N GLU A 308 8.54 -28.22 -34.66
CA GLU A 308 8.60 -29.70 -34.56
C GLU A 308 9.63 -30.21 -33.52
N GLU A 309 9.17 -30.47 -32.29
CA GLU A 309 9.26 -31.76 -31.57
C GLU A 309 8.36 -31.77 -30.32
#